data_AF-A0A5J6FA31-F1
#
_entry.id   AF-A0A5J6FA31-F1
#
_cell.length_a   1.000
_cell.length_b   1.000
_cell.length_c   1.000
_cell.angle_alpha   90.00
_cell.angle_beta   90.00
_cell.angle_gamma   90.00
#
_symmetry.space_group_name_H-M   'P 1'
#
loop_
_entity.id
_entity.type
_entity.pdbx_description
1 polymer ?
#
loop_
_entity_poly.entity_id
_entity_poly.type
_entity_poly.pdbx_seq_one_letter_code
_entity_poly.pdbx_strand_id
1 'polypeptide(L)'
;MEEYHWSAVLGDFTDDFSHLACPHCAVEVTIAVGDHGHYSAIRDRNLGDVDRRDLRPAPSEALSGTGRWMYETAVLDGHEVLADGIASLFGKAECPRCAGVFDIAAEYTSANRPVLR
;
A
#
# COMPACT_ATOMS: atom_id res chain seq x y z
N MET A 1 11.27 7.59 -20.39
CA MET A 1 10.10 7.92 -19.56
C MET A 1 9.78 6.61 -18.86
N GLU A 2 10.14 6.48 -17.58
CA GLU A 2 9.91 5.24 -16.83
C GLU A 2 8.39 5.05 -16.67
N GLU A 3 7.82 4.10 -17.42
CA GLU A 3 6.43 3.69 -17.23
C GLU A 3 6.36 2.81 -15.98
N TYR A 4 5.97 3.43 -14.87
CA TYR A 4 5.58 2.72 -13.66
C TYR A 4 4.20 2.10 -13.89
N HIS A 5 4.12 0.77 -13.95
CA HIS A 5 2.87 0.03 -14.09
C HIS A 5 2.05 0.04 -12.79
N TRP A 6 1.57 1.22 -12.37
CA TRP A 6 0.57 1.34 -11.31
C TRP A 6 -0.69 0.53 -11.62
N SER A 7 -1.00 0.29 -12.91
CA SER A 7 -2.13 -0.53 -13.36
C SER A 7 -2.08 -2.01 -12.94
N ALA A 8 -0.90 -2.55 -12.57
CA ALA A 8 -0.79 -3.92 -12.08
C ALA A 8 -1.05 -4.04 -10.56
N VAL A 9 -1.11 -2.90 -9.87
CA VAL A 9 -1.20 -2.75 -8.41
C VAL A 9 -2.55 -2.20 -8.00
N LEU A 10 -3.09 -1.32 -8.85
CA LEU A 10 -4.44 -0.82 -8.78
C LEU A 10 -5.34 -1.90 -9.40
N GLY A 11 -5.57 -2.97 -8.64
CA GLY A 11 -6.74 -3.79 -8.84
C GLY A 11 -8.00 -2.98 -8.53
N ASP A 12 -9.12 -3.65 -8.32
CA ASP A 12 -10.32 -3.02 -7.77
C ASP A 12 -10.24 -2.84 -6.23
N PHE A 13 -9.09 -3.15 -5.61
CA PHE A 13 -8.90 -3.25 -4.16
C PHE A 13 -9.91 -4.15 -3.46
N THR A 14 -10.44 -5.17 -4.14
CA THR A 14 -11.29 -6.17 -3.48
C THR A 14 -10.45 -7.12 -2.63
N ASP A 15 -9.23 -7.47 -3.06
CA ASP A 15 -8.36 -8.41 -2.35
C ASP A 15 -6.85 -8.19 -2.59
N ASP A 16 -6.36 -6.95 -2.39
CA ASP A 16 -4.97 -6.62 -2.73
C ASP A 16 -4.00 -6.83 -1.56
N PHE A 17 -3.04 -7.73 -1.79
CA PHE A 17 -1.91 -7.98 -0.91
C PHE A 17 -0.59 -7.64 -1.60
N SER A 18 0.24 -6.85 -0.91
CA SER A 18 1.61 -6.54 -1.33
C SER A 18 2.60 -6.96 -0.25
N HIS A 19 3.75 -7.52 -0.66
CA HIS A 19 4.84 -7.88 0.25
C HIS A 19 5.98 -6.89 0.09
N LEU A 20 6.25 -6.11 1.14
CA LEU A 20 7.28 -5.08 1.15
C LEU A 20 8.33 -5.40 2.21
N ALA A 21 9.61 -5.24 1.86
CA ALA A 21 10.67 -5.28 2.86
C ALA A 21 10.63 -4.00 3.70
N CYS A 22 10.60 -4.14 5.02
CA CYS A 22 10.70 -2.98 5.91
C CYS A 22 12.05 -2.27 5.70
N PRO A 23 12.08 -0.96 5.40
CA PRO A 23 13.35 -0.25 5.15
C PRO A 23 14.23 -0.14 6.40
N HIS A 24 13.67 -0.38 7.60
CA HIS A 24 14.37 -0.25 8.87
C HIS A 24 15.02 -1.54 9.36
N CYS A 25 14.41 -2.70 9.08
CA CYS A 25 14.89 -4.00 9.60
C CYS A 25 14.87 -5.15 8.58
N ALA A 26 14.54 -4.85 7.32
CA ALA A 26 14.50 -5.76 6.18
C ALA A 26 13.55 -6.97 6.31
N VAL A 27 12.73 -7.07 7.36
CA VAL A 27 11.69 -8.10 7.44
C VAL A 27 10.66 -7.87 6.35
N GLU A 28 10.17 -8.94 5.74
CA GLU A 28 9.02 -8.87 4.85
C GLU A 28 7.76 -8.56 5.66
N VAL A 29 7.02 -7.56 5.21
CA VAL A 29 5.77 -7.09 5.78
C VAL A 29 4.68 -7.24 4.73
N THR A 30 3.61 -7.95 5.09
CA THR A 30 2.38 -7.98 4.29
C THR A 30 1.65 -6.66 4.46
N ILE A 31 1.27 -6.03 3.37
CA ILE A 31 0.34 -4.89 3.32
C ILE A 31 -0.96 -5.39 2.69
N ALA A 32 -2.05 -5.30 3.44
CA ALA A 32 -3.39 -5.64 2.98
C ALA A 32 -4.22 -4.36 2.80
N VAL A 33 -4.88 -4.23 1.65
CA VAL A 33 -5.78 -3.14 1.30
C VAL A 33 -7.00 -3.74 0.60
N GLY A 34 -8.21 -3.44 1.10
CA GLY A 34 -9.45 -3.96 0.54
C GLY A 34 -10.38 -4.63 1.55
N ASP A 35 -11.14 -5.63 1.09
CA ASP A 35 -12.21 -6.27 1.88
C ASP A 35 -11.69 -7.00 3.14
N HIS A 36 -10.42 -7.40 3.14
CA HIS A 36 -9.76 -8.00 4.30
C HIS A 36 -9.31 -6.98 5.35
N GLY A 37 -9.51 -5.69 5.08
CA GLY A 37 -9.12 -4.57 5.91
C GLY A 37 -7.83 -3.89 5.44
N HIS A 38 -7.47 -2.83 6.15
CA HIS A 38 -6.30 -1.99 5.86
C HIS A 38 -5.24 -2.17 6.95
N TYR A 39 -4.30 -3.09 6.75
CA TYR A 39 -3.28 -3.38 7.76
C TYR A 39 -1.90 -3.75 7.20
N SER A 40 -0.89 -3.64 8.06
CA SER A 40 0.42 -4.29 7.91
C SER A 40 0.57 -5.47 8.87
N ALA A 41 1.25 -6.54 8.45
CA ALA A 41 1.38 -7.77 9.25
C ALA A 41 2.66 -8.55 8.93
N ILE A 42 2.99 -9.53 9.78
CA ILE A 42 3.96 -10.58 9.45
C ILE A 42 3.20 -11.80 8.96
N ARG A 43 3.64 -12.39 7.85
CA ARG A 43 3.04 -13.63 7.34
C ARG A 43 3.61 -14.83 8.09
N ASP A 44 2.81 -15.43 8.96
CA ASP A 44 3.08 -16.76 9.49
C ASP A 44 2.57 -17.85 8.53
N ARG A 45 3.32 -18.95 8.44
CA ARG A 45 3.02 -20.04 7.51
C ARG A 45 1.71 -20.77 7.83
N ASN A 46 1.35 -20.88 9.11
CA ASN A 46 0.22 -21.68 9.58
C ASN A 46 -0.93 -20.79 10.08
N LEU A 47 -0.61 -19.64 10.67
CA LEU A 47 -1.58 -18.73 11.29
C LEU A 47 -2.04 -17.62 10.35
N GLY A 48 -1.40 -17.47 9.18
CA GLY A 48 -1.65 -16.36 8.28
C GLY A 48 -1.05 -15.05 8.80
N ASP A 49 -1.74 -13.93 8.59
CA ASP A 49 -1.24 -12.61 8.99
C ASP A 49 -1.38 -12.38 10.50
N VAL A 50 -0.23 -12.31 11.18
CA VAL A 50 -0.10 -12.08 12.62
C VAL A 50 0.44 -10.68 12.92
N ASP A 51 0.27 -10.23 14.16
CA ASP A 51 0.73 -8.93 14.67
C ASP A 51 0.26 -7.72 13.83
N ARG A 52 -1.00 -7.78 13.37
CA ARG A 52 -1.60 -6.75 12.51
C ARG A 52 -1.52 -5.35 13.14
N ARG A 53 -1.16 -4.37 12.31
CA ARG A 53 -1.19 -2.93 12.63
C ARG A 53 -2.03 -2.21 11.60
N ASP A 54 -2.91 -1.32 12.04
CA ASP A 54 -3.71 -0.53 11.11
C ASP A 54 -2.81 0.34 10.23
N LEU A 55 -3.15 0.43 8.94
CA LEU A 55 -2.52 1.40 8.07
C LEU A 55 -2.90 2.82 8.49
N ARG A 56 -2.08 3.77 8.08
CA ARG A 56 -2.32 5.20 8.27
C ARG A 56 -2.57 5.80 6.89
N PRO A 57 -3.83 5.88 6.43
CA PRO A 57 -4.14 6.44 5.13
C PRO A 57 -3.58 7.85 4.99
N ALA A 58 -3.15 8.21 3.79
CA ALA A 58 -2.80 9.58 3.49
C ALA A 58 -4.05 10.46 3.56
N PRO A 59 -3.97 11.64 4.21
CA PRO A 59 -5.03 12.63 4.08
C PRO A 59 -5.12 13.06 2.61
N SER A 60 -6.33 13.32 2.11
CA SER A 60 -6.57 13.63 0.70
C SER A 60 -5.76 14.84 0.23
N GLU A 61 -5.49 15.80 1.12
CA GLU A 61 -4.70 16.99 0.84
C GLU A 61 -3.19 16.70 0.69
N ALA A 62 -2.71 15.58 1.23
CA ALA A 62 -1.33 15.13 1.07
C ALA A 62 -1.11 14.30 -0.20
N LEU A 63 -2.17 13.85 -0.87
CA LEU A 63 -2.06 13.21 -2.17
C LEU A 63 -1.60 14.23 -3.21
N SER A 64 -0.73 13.81 -4.11
CA SER A 64 -0.24 14.65 -5.20
C SER A 64 -0.07 13.87 -6.50
N GLY A 65 0.05 14.59 -7.62
CA GLY A 65 0.24 14.00 -8.94
C GLY A 65 -0.83 12.95 -9.28
N THR A 66 -0.38 11.80 -9.75
CA THR A 66 -1.24 10.68 -10.18
C THR A 66 -2.10 10.14 -9.04
N GLY A 67 -1.57 10.02 -7.82
CA GLY A 67 -2.33 9.51 -6.67
C GLY A 67 -3.52 10.40 -6.30
N ARG A 68 -3.34 11.73 -6.37
CA ARG A 68 -4.46 12.68 -6.15
C ARG A 68 -5.51 12.57 -7.25
N TRP A 69 -5.08 12.54 -8.50
CA TRP A 69 -5.99 12.42 -9.64
C TRP A 69 -6.83 11.14 -9.57
N MET A 70 -6.22 10.01 -9.20
CA MET A 70 -6.93 8.74 -9.02
C MET A 70 -7.95 8.81 -7.89
N TYR A 71 -7.56 9.34 -6.72
CA TYR A 71 -8.45 9.51 -5.58
C TYR A 71 -9.65 10.40 -5.91
N GLU A 72 -9.41 11.58 -6.49
CA GLU A 72 -10.47 12.51 -6.87
C GLU A 72 -11.43 11.89 -7.88
N THR A 73 -10.91 11.15 -8.87
CA THR A 73 -11.75 10.45 -9.86
C THR A 73 -12.63 9.38 -9.20
N ALA A 74 -12.04 8.55 -8.33
CA ALA A 74 -12.79 7.53 -7.61
C ALA A 74 -13.91 8.12 -6.73
N VAL A 75 -13.62 9.23 -6.03
CA VAL A 75 -14.63 9.96 -5.23
C VAL A 75 -15.72 10.54 -6.11
N LEU A 76 -15.36 11.17 -7.23
CA LEU A 76 -16.33 11.77 -8.17
C LEU A 76 -17.29 10.74 -8.76
N ASP A 77 -16.80 9.54 -9.05
CA ASP A 77 -17.56 8.44 -9.62
C ASP A 77 -18.30 7.59 -8.56
N GLY A 78 -18.16 7.90 -7.27
CA GLY A 78 -18.83 7.21 -6.17
C GLY A 78 -18.21 5.85 -5.79
N HIS A 79 -16.95 5.61 -6.19
CA HIS A 79 -16.20 4.40 -5.85
C HIS A 79 -15.45 4.56 -4.52
N GLU A 80 -16.19 4.54 -3.40
CA GLU A 80 -15.63 4.77 -2.05
C GLU A 80 -14.53 3.76 -1.67
N VAL A 81 -14.73 2.46 -1.94
CA VAL A 81 -13.73 1.41 -1.66
C VAL A 81 -12.42 1.66 -2.40
N LEU A 82 -12.51 2.09 -3.66
CA LEU A 82 -11.34 2.42 -4.48
C LEU A 82 -10.63 3.67 -3.94
N ALA A 83 -11.38 4.70 -3.53
CA ALA A 83 -10.82 5.90 -2.93
C ALA A 83 -10.09 5.59 -1.60
N ASP A 84 -10.67 4.75 -0.76
CA ASP A 84 -10.07 4.30 0.50
C ASP A 84 -8.81 3.46 0.26
N GLY A 85 -8.84 2.58 -0.75
CA GLY A 85 -7.68 1.79 -1.16
C GLY A 85 -6.53 2.66 -1.65
N ILE A 86 -6.82 3.67 -2.47
CA ILE A 86 -5.84 4.67 -2.93
C ILE A 86 -5.26 5.43 -1.73
N ALA A 87 -6.10 5.97 -0.84
CA ALA A 87 -5.62 6.70 0.33
C ALA A 87 -4.72 5.83 1.23
N SER A 88 -5.07 4.55 1.39
CA SER A 88 -4.28 3.57 2.15
C SER A 88 -2.94 3.28 1.49
N LEU A 89 -2.91 3.04 0.16
CA LEU A 89 -1.69 2.73 -0.59
C LEU A 89 -0.69 3.90 -0.63
N PHE A 90 -1.19 5.13 -0.72
CA PHE A 90 -0.36 6.34 -0.63
C PHE A 90 -0.06 6.78 0.81
N GLY A 91 -0.58 6.03 1.79
CA GLY A 91 -0.36 6.24 3.22
C GLY A 91 0.91 5.58 3.76
N LYS A 92 0.89 5.32 5.07
CA LYS A 92 2.01 4.75 5.82
C LYS A 92 1.62 3.42 6.46
N ALA A 93 2.61 2.53 6.54
CA ALA A 93 2.54 1.29 7.29
C ALA A 93 3.49 1.31 8.49
N GLU A 94 3.15 0.58 9.54
CA GLU A 94 4.04 0.31 10.66
C GLU A 94 4.55 -1.14 10.59
N CYS A 95 5.86 -1.34 10.71
CA CYS A 95 6.43 -2.68 10.74
C CYS A 95 6.11 -3.37 12.09
N PRO A 96 5.43 -4.53 12.11
CA PRO A 96 5.11 -5.20 13.37
C PRO A 96 6.33 -5.63 14.18
N ARG A 97 7.48 -5.82 13.53
CA ARG A 97 8.72 -6.30 14.16
C ARG A 97 9.52 -5.21 14.86
N CYS A 98 9.72 -4.06 14.20
CA CYS A 98 10.58 -2.98 14.72
C CYS A 98 9.82 -1.69 15.05
N ALA A 99 8.50 -1.66 14.85
CA ALA A 99 7.65 -0.47 14.97
C ALA A 99 8.05 0.71 14.06
N GLY A 100 8.98 0.48 13.11
CA GLY A 100 9.38 1.48 12.13
C GLY A 100 8.23 1.79 11.18
N VAL A 101 7.95 3.07 10.99
CA VAL A 101 6.91 3.55 10.07
C VAL A 101 7.55 3.88 8.71
N PHE A 102 6.90 3.51 7.62
CA PHE A 102 7.39 3.75 6.26
C PHE A 102 6.26 4.08 5.28
N ASP A 103 6.62 4.76 4.19
CA ASP A 103 5.69 5.15 3.11
C ASP A 103 5.49 3.97 2.15
N ILE A 104 4.26 3.47 2.04
CA ILE A 104 3.94 2.23 1.31
C ILE A 104 4.26 2.39 -0.17
N ALA A 105 3.75 3.46 -0.80
CA ALA A 105 4.00 3.75 -2.21
C ALA A 105 5.50 3.91 -2.54
N ALA A 106 6.30 4.46 -1.62
CA ALA A 106 7.74 4.63 -1.83
C ALA A 106 8.47 3.28 -1.83
N GLU A 107 8.21 2.43 -0.85
CA GLU A 107 8.79 1.09 -0.78
C GLU A 107 8.30 0.19 -1.91
N TYR A 108 7.02 0.29 -2.27
CA TYR A 108 6.47 -0.41 -3.43
C TYR A 108 7.17 -0.01 -4.72
N THR A 109 7.36 1.31 -4.93
CA THR A 109 8.09 1.83 -6.09
C THR A 109 9.51 1.31 -6.11
N SER A 110 10.22 1.37 -4.97
CA SER A 110 11.60 0.87 -4.83
C SER A 110 11.72 -0.61 -5.20
N ALA A 111 10.81 -1.45 -4.71
CA ALA A 111 10.78 -2.89 -4.96
C ALA A 111 10.47 -3.24 -6.44
N ASN A 112 9.74 -2.37 -7.14
CA ASN A 112 9.28 -2.61 -8.52
C ASN A 112 9.98 -1.72 -9.56
N ARG A 113 11.09 -1.05 -9.21
CA ARG A 113 11.86 -0.28 -10.19
C ARG A 113 12.35 -1.21 -11.30
N PRO A 114 12.14 -0.87 -12.58
CA PRO A 114 12.72 -1.63 -13.67
C PRO A 114 14.24 -1.66 -13.50
N VAL A 115 14.84 -2.85 -13.55
CA VAL A 115 16.29 -2.95 -13.67
C VAL A 115 16.65 -2.48 -15.07
N LEU A 116 17.09 -1.22 -15.20
CA LEU A 116 17.68 -0.72 -16.43
C LEU A 116 18.89 -1.62 -16.75
N ARG A 117 18.75 -2.47 -17.77
CA ARG A 117 19.84 -3.21 -18.42
C ARG A 117 20.16 -2.55 -19.74
#